data_AF-A0A414PY90-F1
#
_entry.id   AF-A0A414PY90-F1
#
_cell.length_a   1.000
_cell.length_b   1.000
_cell.length_c   1.000
_cell.angle_alpha   90.00
_cell.angle_beta   90.00
_cell.angle_gamma   90.00
#
_symmetry.space_group_name_H-M   'P 1'
#
loop_
_entity.id
_entity.type
_entity.pdbx_description
1 polymer ?
#
loop_
_entity_poly.entity_id
_entity_poly.type
_entity_poly.pdbx_seq_one_letter_code
_entity_poly.pdbx_strand_id
1 'polypeptide(L)'
;MEGLINIIGVVIGAILGGIISFFSNHFLEKQRFNREIALLNKNKIDEAYINIFNSLNLLKEYYEKFIHTGNEFKESKDYKEFAPLNKMTEFFNCVKQNAIYIDDNLNDKIEKLKFKILLHNNVAIAVQTYPEEFNGSEIEKYSLEALEEIENIIKFIKKRFEVKYDNTR
;
A
#
# COMPACT_ATOMS: atom_id res chain seq x y z
N MET A 1 -15.69 -63.52 34.82
CA MET A 1 -16.42 -62.25 34.62
C MET A 1 -15.47 -61.07 34.46
N GLU A 2 -14.39 -60.96 35.25
CA GLU A 2 -13.43 -59.84 35.21
C GLU A 2 -12.72 -59.63 33.85
N GLY A 3 -12.29 -60.70 33.17
CA GLY A 3 -11.62 -60.59 31.86
C GLY A 3 -12.52 -60.00 30.75
N LEU A 4 -13.83 -60.22 30.82
CA LEU A 4 -14.80 -59.73 29.84
C LEU A 4 -15.06 -58.23 30.03
N ILE A 5 -15.07 -57.76 31.29
CA ILE A 5 -15.20 -56.35 31.66
C ILE A 5 -13.97 -55.55 31.19
N ASN A 6 -12.77 -56.10 31.35
CA ASN A 6 -11.54 -55.46 30.86
C ASN A 6 -11.50 -55.33 29.33
N ILE A 7 -11.94 -56.35 28.59
CA ILE A 7 -11.99 -56.30 27.11
C ILE A 7 -12.97 -55.23 26.64
N ILE A 8 -14.16 -55.15 27.25
CA ILE A 8 -15.18 -54.13 26.92
C ILE A 8 -14.64 -52.73 27.21
N GLY A 9 -13.95 -52.54 28.35
CA GLY A 9 -13.33 -51.26 28.70
C GLY A 9 -12.28 -50.80 27.68
N VAL A 10 -11.43 -51.70 27.20
CA VAL A 10 -10.41 -51.41 26.17
C VAL A 10 -11.06 -51.02 24.84
N VAL A 11 -12.10 -51.75 24.41
CA VAL A 11 -12.82 -51.46 23.16
C VAL A 11 -13.52 -50.11 23.22
N ILE A 12 -14.21 -49.80 24.32
CA ILE A 12 -14.87 -48.50 24.53
C ILE A 12 -13.83 -47.37 24.56
N GLY A 13 -12.70 -47.57 25.26
CA GLY A 13 -11.61 -46.60 25.31
C GLY A 13 -11.00 -46.32 23.93
N ALA A 14 -10.81 -47.35 23.09
CA ALA A 14 -10.30 -47.20 21.74
C ALA A 14 -11.27 -46.44 20.82
N ILE A 15 -12.58 -46.73 20.92
CA ILE A 15 -13.61 -46.02 20.15
C ILE A 15 -13.68 -44.54 20.56
N LEU A 16 -13.73 -44.25 21.87
CA LEU A 16 -13.75 -42.88 22.37
C LEU A 16 -12.47 -42.13 22.00
N GLY A 17 -11.30 -42.77 22.13
CA GLY A 17 -10.02 -42.20 21.73
C GLY A 17 -9.97 -41.89 20.23
N GLY A 18 -10.48 -42.78 19.38
CA GLY A 18 -10.59 -42.57 17.93
C GLY A 18 -11.51 -41.40 17.59
N ILE A 19 -12.67 -41.29 18.25
CA ILE A 19 -13.63 -40.20 18.05
C ILE A 19 -13.01 -38.85 18.47
N ILE A 20 -12.40 -38.78 19.66
CA ILE A 20 -11.74 -37.57 20.15
C ILE A 20 -10.60 -37.16 19.22
N SER A 21 -9.78 -38.12 18.78
CA SER A 21 -8.67 -37.86 17.85
C SER A 21 -9.17 -37.32 16.52
N PHE A 22 -10.23 -37.91 15.95
CA PHE A 22 -10.83 -37.46 14.70
C PHE A 22 -11.37 -36.03 14.79
N PHE A 23 -12.17 -35.71 15.80
CA PHE A 23 -12.71 -34.37 15.99
C PHE A 23 -11.63 -33.33 16.31
N SER A 24 -10.64 -33.69 17.14
CA SER A 24 -9.51 -32.82 17.46
C SER A 24 -8.71 -32.49 16.21
N ASN A 25 -8.36 -33.50 15.40
CA ASN A 25 -7.57 -33.30 14.19
C ASN A 25 -8.33 -32.46 13.16
N HIS A 26 -9.63 -32.73 12.96
CA HIS A 26 -10.47 -31.95 12.04
C HIS A 26 -10.62 -30.49 12.48
N PHE A 27 -10.76 -30.22 13.79
CA PHE A 27 -10.84 -28.87 14.32
C PHE A 27 -9.51 -28.12 14.17
N LEU A 28 -8.38 -28.78 14.43
CA LEU A 28 -7.04 -28.21 14.26
C LEU A 28 -6.74 -27.90 12.78
N GLU A 29 -7.10 -28.79 11.86
CA GLU A 29 -6.97 -28.56 10.41
C GLU A 29 -7.79 -27.35 9.97
N LYS A 30 -9.04 -27.24 10.41
CA LYS A 30 -9.90 -26.09 10.12
C LYS A 30 -9.31 -24.78 10.66
N GLN A 31 -8.76 -24.79 11.88
CA GLN A 31 -8.08 -23.61 12.42
C GLN A 31 -6.83 -23.24 11.62
N ARG A 32 -6.00 -24.22 11.23
CA ARG A 32 -4.81 -23.99 10.41
C ARG A 32 -5.19 -23.37 9.07
N PHE A 33 -6.18 -23.94 8.39
CA PHE A 33 -6.67 -23.43 7.12
C PHE A 33 -7.19 -21.98 7.23
N ASN A 34 -8.00 -21.68 8.25
CA ASN A 34 -8.49 -20.33 8.48
C ASN A 34 -7.34 -19.33 8.78
N ARG A 35 -6.33 -19.75 9.54
CA ARG A 35 -5.13 -18.93 9.78
C ARG A 35 -4.34 -18.70 8.50
N GLU A 36 -4.18 -19.73 7.67
CA GLU A 36 -3.47 -19.63 6.39
C GLU A 36 -4.15 -18.65 5.45
N ILE A 37 -5.48 -18.72 5.30
CA ILE A 37 -6.26 -17.74 4.53
C ILE A 37 -6.07 -16.32 5.08
N ALA A 38 -6.13 -16.15 6.41
CA ALA A 38 -5.94 -14.85 7.03
C ALA A 38 -4.54 -14.27 6.76
N LEU A 39 -3.50 -15.11 6.82
CA LEU A 39 -2.11 -14.72 6.51
C LEU A 39 -1.95 -14.38 5.02
N LEU A 40 -2.51 -15.18 4.11
CA LEU A 40 -2.48 -14.90 2.68
C LEU A 40 -3.16 -13.57 2.35
N ASN A 41 -4.33 -13.30 2.91
CA ASN A 41 -5.03 -12.03 2.73
C ASN A 41 -4.21 -10.87 3.30
N LYS A 42 -3.62 -11.03 4.49
CA LYS A 42 -2.74 -10.02 5.10
C LYS A 42 -1.54 -9.71 4.21
N ASN A 43 -0.90 -10.74 3.64
CA ASN A 43 0.25 -10.56 2.76
C ASN A 43 -0.12 -9.77 1.50
N LYS A 44 -1.27 -10.06 0.88
CA LYS A 44 -1.76 -9.30 -0.28
C LYS A 44 -2.04 -7.83 0.05
N ILE A 45 -2.61 -7.57 1.24
CA ILE A 45 -2.82 -6.20 1.70
C ILE A 45 -1.46 -5.50 1.91
N ASP A 46 -0.51 -6.14 2.58
CA ASP A 46 0.80 -5.54 2.81
C ASP A 46 1.54 -5.27 1.48
N GLU A 47 1.46 -6.19 0.52
CA GLU A 47 1.99 -6.03 -0.84
C GLU A 47 1.35 -4.85 -1.58
N ALA A 48 0.02 -4.71 -1.50
CA ALA A 48 -0.69 -3.58 -2.11
C ALA A 48 -0.20 -2.22 -1.58
N TYR A 49 -0.02 -2.10 -0.26
CA TYR A 49 0.50 -0.85 0.34
C TYR A 49 1.96 -0.60 -0.04
N ILE A 50 2.79 -1.64 -0.16
CA ILE A 50 4.18 -1.52 -0.63
C ILE A 50 4.23 -1.07 -2.09
N ASN A 51 3.38 -1.64 -2.96
CA ASN A 51 3.31 -1.26 -4.37
C ASN A 51 2.93 0.22 -4.53
N ILE A 52 1.93 0.68 -3.77
CA ILE A 52 1.52 2.09 -3.76
C ILE A 52 2.62 2.98 -3.19
N PHE A 53 3.28 2.57 -2.11
CA PHE A 53 4.43 3.29 -1.54
C PHE A 53 5.57 3.47 -2.55
N ASN A 54 5.95 2.40 -3.25
CA ASN A 54 6.98 2.46 -4.28
C ASN A 54 6.58 3.39 -5.43
N SER A 55 5.32 3.32 -5.87
CA SER A 55 4.81 4.19 -6.92
C SER A 55 4.74 5.67 -6.49
N LEU A 56 4.41 5.95 -5.23
CA LEU A 56 4.48 7.30 -4.66
C LEU A 56 5.91 7.83 -4.64
N ASN A 57 6.92 7.00 -4.33
CA ASN A 57 8.32 7.44 -4.38
C ASN A 57 8.75 7.81 -5.81
N LEU A 58 8.33 7.06 -6.83
CA LEU A 58 8.60 7.41 -8.22
C LEU A 58 7.93 8.74 -8.62
N LEU A 59 6.71 8.97 -8.14
CA LEU A 59 6.01 10.24 -8.34
C LEU A 59 6.70 11.39 -7.59
N LYS A 60 7.18 11.13 -6.37
CA LYS A 60 7.97 12.05 -5.55
C LYS A 60 9.24 12.49 -6.29
N GLU A 61 10.04 11.52 -6.74
CA GLU A 61 11.27 11.75 -7.50
C GLU A 61 11.03 12.58 -8.77
N TYR A 62 9.87 12.41 -9.41
CA TYR A 62 9.51 13.24 -10.54
C TYR A 62 9.34 14.72 -10.14
N TYR A 63 8.55 15.01 -9.10
CA TYR A 63 8.32 16.38 -8.65
C TYR A 63 9.58 17.05 -8.08
N GLU A 64 10.45 16.29 -7.42
CA GLU A 64 11.72 16.80 -6.88
C GLU A 64 12.64 17.41 -7.94
N LYS A 65 12.55 16.96 -9.20
CA LYS A 65 13.34 17.47 -10.33
C LYS A 65 13.00 18.91 -10.71
N PHE A 66 11.83 19.40 -10.32
CA PHE A 66 11.36 20.75 -10.68
C PHE A 66 11.51 21.76 -9.53
N ILE A 67 12.21 21.37 -8.46
CA ILE A 67 12.47 22.23 -7.30
C ILE A 67 13.92 22.64 -7.28
N HIS A 68 14.12 23.94 -7.40
CA HIS A 68 15.40 24.63 -7.42
C HIS A 68 15.74 25.00 -5.98
N THR A 69 16.05 23.99 -5.16
CA THR A 69 16.78 24.25 -3.93
C THR A 69 18.10 24.89 -4.36
N GLY A 70 18.53 26.03 -3.80
CA GLY A 70 19.79 26.72 -4.15
C GLY A 70 21.09 25.93 -3.95
N ASN A 71 21.00 24.60 -3.92
CA ASN A 71 22.04 23.61 -4.08
C ASN A 71 22.46 23.50 -5.55
N GLU A 72 23.63 24.05 -5.85
CA GLU A 72 24.30 24.03 -7.16
C GLU A 72 24.62 22.61 -7.68
N PHE A 73 24.60 21.58 -6.83
CA PHE A 73 24.88 20.19 -7.22
C PHE A 73 23.62 19.38 -7.58
N LYS A 74 22.42 19.95 -7.40
CA LYS A 74 21.17 19.26 -7.70
C LYS A 74 20.77 19.53 -9.15
N GLU A 75 20.79 18.49 -9.99
CA GLU A 75 20.28 18.56 -11.36
C GLU A 75 18.77 18.82 -11.34
N SER A 76 18.40 20.08 -11.58
CA SER A 76 17.02 20.51 -11.76
C SER A 76 16.66 20.42 -13.25
N LYS A 77 15.46 19.96 -13.56
CA LYS A 77 14.93 19.93 -14.92
C LYS A 77 14.42 21.31 -15.32
N ASP A 78 14.51 21.58 -16.62
CA ASP A 78 13.82 22.72 -17.22
C ASP A 78 12.33 22.59 -16.94
N TYR A 79 11.71 23.67 -16.43
CA TYR A 79 10.29 23.73 -16.15
C TYR A 79 9.44 23.48 -17.42
N LYS A 80 9.97 23.72 -18.63
CA LYS A 80 9.32 23.38 -19.90
C LYS A 80 9.13 21.87 -20.11
N GLU A 81 9.90 21.04 -19.40
CA GLU A 81 9.74 19.58 -19.39
C GLU A 81 8.69 19.09 -18.38
N PHE A 82 8.01 19.98 -17.67
CA PHE A 82 6.99 19.61 -16.71
C PHE A 82 5.79 18.99 -17.43
N ALA A 83 5.62 17.67 -17.27
CA ALA A 83 4.57 16.86 -17.87
C ALA A 83 4.03 15.81 -16.87
N PRO A 84 3.29 16.23 -15.82
CA PRO A 84 2.91 15.34 -14.72
C PRO A 84 1.92 14.24 -15.14
N LEU A 85 1.20 14.40 -16.25
CA LEU A 85 0.14 13.48 -16.70
C LEU A 85 0.60 12.03 -16.85
N ASN A 86 1.79 11.82 -17.40
CA ASN A 86 2.32 10.47 -17.60
C ASN A 86 2.61 9.80 -16.25
N LYS A 87 3.25 10.53 -15.33
CA LYS A 87 3.59 10.04 -13.98
C LYS A 87 2.36 9.85 -13.11
N MET A 88 1.38 10.74 -13.26
CA MET A 88 0.06 10.61 -12.70
C MET A 88 -0.60 9.29 -13.15
N THR A 89 -0.61 9.02 -14.46
CA THR A 89 -1.24 7.82 -15.04
C THR A 89 -0.58 6.53 -14.54
N GLU A 90 0.76 6.49 -14.52
CA GLU A 90 1.52 5.37 -13.94
C GLU A 90 1.09 5.10 -12.49
N PHE A 91 1.03 6.15 -11.65
CA PHE A 91 0.63 6.04 -10.25
C PHE A 91 -0.81 5.54 -10.07
N PHE A 92 -1.80 6.15 -10.72
CA PHE A 92 -3.20 5.76 -10.53
C PHE A 92 -3.52 4.37 -11.12
N ASN A 93 -2.77 3.92 -12.12
CA ASN A 93 -2.87 2.53 -12.57
C ASN A 93 -2.39 1.55 -11.49
N CYS A 94 -1.30 1.86 -10.78
CA CYS A 94 -0.86 1.08 -9.63
C CYS A 94 -1.94 1.04 -8.53
N VAL A 95 -2.54 2.19 -8.20
CA VAL A 95 -3.64 2.26 -7.22
C VAL A 95 -4.83 1.39 -7.68
N LYS A 96 -5.25 1.50 -8.94
CA LYS A 96 -6.37 0.74 -9.49
C LYS A 96 -6.14 -0.78 -9.43
N GLN A 97 -4.92 -1.24 -9.71
CA GLN A 97 -4.57 -2.66 -9.63
C GLN A 97 -4.63 -3.20 -8.18
N ASN A 98 -4.47 -2.31 -7.20
CA ASN A 98 -4.45 -2.64 -5.78
C ASN A 98 -5.73 -2.23 -5.03
N ALA A 99 -6.75 -1.73 -5.75
CA ALA A 99 -7.91 -1.05 -5.16
C ALA A 99 -8.72 -1.92 -4.18
N ILE A 100 -8.78 -3.23 -4.40
CA ILE A 100 -9.51 -4.16 -3.52
C ILE A 100 -8.83 -4.39 -2.16
N TYR A 101 -7.58 -3.96 -2.01
CA TYR A 101 -6.76 -4.21 -0.82
C TYR A 101 -6.44 -2.94 -0.03
N ILE A 102 -6.86 -1.77 -0.48
CA ILE A 102 -6.65 -0.51 0.22
C ILE A 102 -7.90 -0.10 1.01
N ASP A 103 -7.69 0.53 2.16
CA ASP A 103 -8.77 1.12 2.95
C ASP A 103 -9.23 2.47 2.39
N ASP A 104 -10.46 2.87 2.78
CA ASP A 104 -11.07 4.13 2.33
C ASP A 104 -10.24 5.36 2.72
N ASN A 105 -9.53 5.32 3.85
CA ASN A 105 -8.70 6.45 4.29
C ASN A 105 -7.51 6.68 3.35
N LEU A 106 -6.86 5.61 2.89
CA LEU A 106 -5.80 5.71 1.89
C LEU A 106 -6.38 6.18 0.56
N ASN A 107 -7.51 5.61 0.14
CA ASN A 107 -8.17 5.95 -1.10
C ASN A 107 -8.57 7.44 -1.16
N ASP A 108 -9.15 7.98 -0.09
CA ASP A 108 -9.54 9.39 0.01
C ASP A 108 -8.34 10.33 -0.10
N LYS A 109 -7.20 9.98 0.51
CA LYS A 109 -5.98 10.76 0.39
C LYS A 109 -5.42 10.75 -1.04
N ILE A 110 -5.47 9.58 -1.68
CA ILE A 110 -5.02 9.40 -3.06
C ILE A 110 -5.91 10.19 -4.04
N GLU A 111 -7.22 10.18 -3.87
CA GLU A 111 -8.13 10.98 -4.70
C GLU A 111 -7.92 12.49 -4.50
N LYS A 112 -7.64 12.96 -3.27
CA LYS A 112 -7.24 14.37 -3.05
C LYS A 112 -5.97 14.74 -3.81
N LEU A 113 -4.95 13.88 -3.77
CA LEU A 113 -3.72 14.09 -4.54
C LEU A 113 -4.01 14.13 -6.05
N LYS A 114 -4.88 13.25 -6.56
CA LYS A 114 -5.30 13.22 -7.96
C LYS A 114 -5.84 14.55 -8.45
N PHE A 115 -6.77 15.15 -7.70
CA PHE A 115 -7.35 16.45 -8.05
C PHE A 115 -6.29 17.54 -8.14
N LYS A 116 -5.31 17.56 -7.21
CA LYS A 116 -4.19 18.50 -7.26
C LYS A 116 -3.32 18.30 -8.51
N ILE A 117 -2.93 17.05 -8.80
CA ILE A 117 -2.08 16.76 -9.97
C ILE A 117 -2.81 17.09 -11.28
N LEU A 118 -4.13 16.91 -11.37
CA LEU A 118 -4.91 17.35 -12.52
C LEU A 118 -4.79 18.86 -12.77
N LEU A 119 -4.79 19.67 -11.70
CA LEU A 119 -4.55 21.11 -11.83
C LEU A 119 -3.13 21.39 -12.34
N HIS A 120 -2.13 20.64 -11.87
CA HIS A 120 -0.75 20.77 -12.33
C HIS A 120 -0.59 20.41 -13.82
N ASN A 121 -1.40 19.49 -14.34
CA ASN A 121 -1.43 19.18 -15.77
C ASN A 121 -1.90 20.38 -16.61
N ASN A 122 -2.89 21.14 -16.13
CA ASN A 122 -3.34 22.34 -16.85
C ASN A 122 -2.23 23.40 -16.91
N VAL A 123 -1.45 23.54 -15.83
CA VAL A 123 -0.29 24.43 -15.78
C VAL A 123 0.81 23.97 -16.74
N ALA A 124 1.09 22.66 -16.77
CA ALA A 124 2.03 22.08 -17.74
C ALA A 124 1.63 22.39 -19.19
N ILE A 125 0.35 22.27 -19.52
CA ILE A 125 -0.17 22.62 -20.86
C ILE A 125 0.02 24.11 -21.14
N ALA A 126 -0.28 24.97 -20.17
CA ALA A 126 -0.13 26.42 -20.33
C ALA A 126 1.32 26.82 -20.58
N VAL A 127 2.27 26.24 -19.82
CA VAL A 127 3.71 26.45 -19.98
C VAL A 127 4.20 25.98 -21.35
N GLN A 128 3.70 24.86 -21.86
CA GLN A 128 4.05 24.38 -23.20
C GLN A 128 3.44 25.22 -24.33
N THR A 129 2.24 25.77 -24.11
CA THR A 129 1.50 26.53 -25.14
C THR A 129 1.96 27.98 -25.22
N TYR A 130 2.28 28.59 -24.07
CA TYR A 130 2.64 30.00 -23.95
C TYR A 130 3.94 30.18 -23.13
N PRO A 131 5.07 29.59 -23.55
CA PRO A 131 6.29 29.51 -22.75
C PRO A 131 6.91 30.87 -22.37
N GLU A 132 6.59 31.93 -23.10
CA GLU A 132 7.07 33.30 -22.82
C GLU A 132 6.27 34.01 -21.71
N GLU A 133 5.06 33.51 -21.41
CA GLU A 133 4.16 34.11 -20.41
C GLU A 133 4.31 33.47 -19.02
N PHE A 134 4.98 32.31 -18.94
CA PHE A 134 5.14 31.55 -17.71
C PHE A 134 6.62 31.45 -17.33
N ASN A 135 6.90 31.57 -16.03
CA ASN A 135 8.22 31.31 -15.47
C ASN A 135 8.19 30.07 -14.58
N GLY A 136 9.37 29.51 -14.28
CA GLY A 136 9.48 28.27 -13.50
C GLY A 136 8.99 28.34 -12.04
N SER A 137 8.72 29.54 -11.51
CA SER A 137 8.34 29.70 -10.09
C SER A 137 6.99 29.07 -9.75
N GLU A 138 6.03 29.09 -10.69
CA GLU A 138 4.73 28.44 -10.48
C GLU A 138 4.86 26.92 -10.46
N ILE A 139 5.66 26.36 -11.38
CA ILE A 139 5.93 24.92 -11.44
C ILE A 139 6.64 24.46 -10.16
N GLU A 140 7.60 25.23 -9.67
CA GLU A 140 8.28 24.94 -8.41
C GLU A 140 7.30 24.95 -7.23
N LYS A 141 6.44 25.96 -7.14
CA LYS A 141 5.38 26.03 -6.11
C LYS A 141 4.46 24.81 -6.16
N TYR A 142 3.92 24.47 -7.33
CA TYR A 142 3.06 23.29 -7.48
C TYR A 142 3.78 21.98 -7.18
N SER A 143 5.07 21.92 -7.49
CA SER A 143 5.90 20.76 -7.17
C SER A 143 6.07 20.61 -5.66
N LEU A 144 6.32 21.70 -4.92
CA LEU A 144 6.38 21.68 -3.47
C LEU A 144 5.06 21.25 -2.84
N GLU A 145 3.93 21.78 -3.31
CA GLU A 145 2.59 21.39 -2.83
C GLU A 145 2.28 19.91 -3.10
N ALA A 146 2.70 19.37 -4.27
CA ALA A 146 2.56 17.96 -4.59
C ALA A 146 3.41 17.09 -3.65
N LEU A 147 4.66 17.48 -3.41
CA LEU A 147 5.56 16.75 -2.53
C LEU A 147 5.06 16.66 -1.10
N GLU A 148 4.54 17.77 -0.55
CA GLU A 148 3.98 17.77 0.80
C GLU A 148 2.86 16.72 0.93
N GLU A 149 1.96 16.65 -0.04
CA GLU A 149 0.87 15.68 -0.05
C GLU A 149 1.35 14.25 -0.24
N ILE A 150 2.30 14.03 -1.16
CA ILE A 150 2.92 12.72 -1.36
C ILE A 150 3.58 12.24 -0.07
N GLU A 151 4.30 13.12 0.63
CA GLU A 151 4.92 12.80 1.91
C GLU A 151 3.91 12.51 3.01
N ASN A 152 2.79 13.23 3.05
CA ASN A 152 1.70 12.95 3.98
C ASN A 152 1.08 11.56 3.75
N ILE A 153 0.92 11.14 2.49
CA ILE A 153 0.45 9.79 2.15
C ILE A 153 1.51 8.74 2.50
N ILE A 154 2.78 8.99 2.18
CA ILE A 154 3.89 8.12 2.55
C ILE A 154 3.94 7.91 4.07
N LYS A 155 3.84 8.97 4.87
CA LYS A 155 3.80 8.89 6.35
C LYS A 155 2.61 8.06 6.82
N PHE A 156 1.44 8.23 6.21
CA PHE A 156 0.27 7.43 6.51
C PHE A 156 0.51 5.93 6.25
N ILE A 157 1.12 5.58 5.11
CA ILE A 157 1.46 4.20 4.77
C ILE A 157 2.50 3.65 5.75
N LYS A 158 3.57 4.41 6.07
CA LYS A 158 4.61 3.97 7.02
C LYS A 158 4.04 3.65 8.40
N LYS A 159 3.13 4.48 8.91
CA LYS A 159 2.47 4.26 10.20
C LYS A 159 1.78 2.89 10.30
N ARG A 160 1.22 2.38 9.20
CA ARG A 160 0.63 1.02 9.14
C ARG A 160 1.66 -0.07 9.47
N PHE A 161 2.91 0.11 9.05
CA PHE A 161 3.99 -0.85 9.24
C PHE A 161 4.72 -0.65 10.58
N GLU A 162 4.78 0.58 11.10
CA GLU A 162 5.39 0.90 12.40
C GLU A 162 4.59 0.33 13.59
N VAL A 163 3.25 0.37 13.53
CA VAL A 163 2.36 -0.17 14.59
C VAL A 163 2.56 -1.68 14.81
N LYS A 164 3.24 -2.39 13.91
CA LYS A 164 3.46 -3.85 14.01
C LYS A 164 4.59 -4.25 14.97
N TYR A 165 5.45 -3.35 15.42
CA TYR A 165 6.60 -3.71 16.28
C TYR A 165 6.34 -3.67 17.79
N ASP A 166 5.27 -3.02 18.26
CA ASP A 166 5.00 -2.85 19.70
C ASP A 166 4.23 -4.00 20.36
N ASN A 167 3.61 -4.90 19.59
CA ASN A 167 2.84 -6.03 20.14
C ASN A 167 3.66 -7.33 20.30
N THR A 168 4.98 -7.22 20.44
CA THR A 168 5.91 -8.37 20.56
C THR A 168 6.89 -8.26 21.73
N ARG A 169 6.61 -7.44 22.76
CA ARG A 169 7.38 -7.41 24.01
C ARG A 169 6.54 -7.78 25.22
#